data_AF-A0A133UT64-F1
#
_entry.id   AF-A0A133UT64-F1
#
_cell.length_a   1.000
_cell.length_b   1.000
_cell.length_c   1.000
_cell.angle_alpha   90.00
_cell.angle_beta   90.00
_cell.angle_gamma   90.00
#
_symmetry.space_group_name_H-M   'P 1'
#
loop_
_entity.id
_entity.type
_entity.pdbx_description
1 polymer ?
#
loop_
_entity_poly.entity_id
_entity_poly.type
_entity_poly.pdbx_seq_one_letter_code
_entity_poly.pdbx_strand_id
1 'polypeptide(L)'
;MIDSHCHLEFRHFDKNREKVIRESKKRIKGIIDSCARIKTADMVLELHEKHPKFIFPSLGLHPKQAVKVSETEVDEYKGFIEKNRKKHSRGRRGGSRLLSCQKTKRKAEK
;
A
#
# COMPACT_ATOMS: atom_id res chain seq x y z
N MET A 1 16.06 -10.55 -5.47
CA MET A 1 14.69 -11.01 -5.13
C MET A 1 13.91 -9.85 -4.53
N ILE A 2 12.65 -9.68 -4.94
CA ILE A 2 11.72 -8.65 -4.44
C ILE A 2 10.45 -9.38 -4.01
N ASP A 3 9.91 -9.05 -2.84
CA ASP A 3 8.59 -9.52 -2.45
C ASP A 3 7.54 -8.63 -3.13
N SER A 4 6.76 -9.22 -4.03
CA SER A 4 5.78 -8.50 -4.84
C SER A 4 4.45 -8.26 -4.13
N HIS A 5 4.20 -8.90 -2.99
CA HIS A 5 2.93 -8.74 -2.27
C HIS A 5 3.10 -9.13 -0.80
N CYS A 6 3.22 -8.13 0.07
CA CYS A 6 3.27 -8.30 1.51
C CYS A 6 2.19 -7.44 2.20
N HIS A 7 1.85 -7.78 3.44
CA HIS A 7 0.93 -7.02 4.28
C HIS A 7 1.61 -6.69 5.62
N LEU A 8 2.46 -5.67 5.63
CA LEU A 8 3.19 -5.26 6.84
C LEU A 8 2.32 -4.45 7.79
N GLU A 9 1.19 -3.92 7.32
CA GLU A 9 0.21 -3.12 8.05
C GLU A 9 -0.60 -3.93 9.07
N PHE A 10 -0.51 -5.26 9.05
CA PHE A 10 -1.26 -6.11 9.97
C PHE A 10 -0.73 -6.00 11.40
N ARG A 11 -1.66 -5.97 12.37
CA ARG A 11 -1.37 -5.90 13.82
C ARG A 11 -0.47 -7.03 14.33
N HIS A 12 -0.48 -8.17 13.64
CA HIS A 12 0.40 -9.30 13.98
C HIS A 12 1.88 -8.90 13.93
N PHE A 13 2.24 -7.93 13.10
CA PHE A 13 3.59 -7.44 12.98
C PHE A 13 3.91 -6.28 13.92
N ASP A 14 2.96 -5.66 14.63
CA ASP A 14 3.23 -4.43 15.41
C ASP A 14 4.42 -4.54 16.36
N LYS A 15 4.56 -5.67 17.06
CA LYS A 15 5.68 -5.89 18.00
C LYS A 15 7.02 -6.21 17.33
N ASN A 16 7.00 -6.76 16.12
CA ASN A 16 8.17 -7.32 15.45
C ASN A 16 8.49 -6.67 14.10
N ARG A 17 7.74 -5.65 13.69
CA ARG A 17 7.77 -5.07 12.33
C ARG A 17 9.17 -4.64 11.92
N GLU A 18 9.85 -3.91 12.80
CA GLU A 18 11.22 -3.46 12.54
C GLU A 18 12.21 -4.61 12.41
N LYS A 19 12.06 -5.64 13.27
CA LYS A 19 12.90 -6.85 13.20
C LYS A 19 12.69 -7.57 11.86
N VAL A 20 11.44 -7.75 11.44
CA VAL A 20 11.12 -8.38 10.14
C VAL A 20 11.71 -7.56 9.00
N ILE A 21 11.51 -6.25 8.97
CA ILE A 21 12.07 -5.38 7.93
C ILE A 21 13.60 -5.47 7.89
N ARG A 22 14.26 -5.47 9.05
CA ARG A 22 15.72 -5.58 9.16
C ARG A 22 16.25 -6.91 8.63
N GLU A 23 15.63 -8.03 9.00
CA GLU A 23 16.03 -9.34 8.50
C GLU A 23 15.73 -9.49 7.00
N SER A 24 14.60 -8.97 6.53
CA SER A 24 14.24 -8.96 5.11
C SER A 24 15.26 -8.19 4.26
N LYS A 25 15.77 -7.05 4.72
CA LYS A 25 16.81 -6.27 4.01
C LYS A 25 18.09 -7.07 3.74
N LYS A 26 18.39 -8.11 4.52
CA LYS A 26 19.56 -8.98 4.32
C LYS A 26 19.36 -9.97 3.16
N ARG A 27 18.11 -10.27 2.78
CA ARG A 27 17.76 -11.34 1.82
C ARG A 27 17.10 -10.83 0.55
N ILE A 28 16.32 -9.76 0.62
CA ILE A 28 15.56 -9.19 -0.51
C ILE A 28 15.92 -7.71 -0.73
N LYS A 29 15.68 -7.22 -1.94
CA LYS A 29 16.01 -5.84 -2.35
C LYS A 29 14.86 -4.86 -2.11
N GLY A 30 13.64 -5.36 -1.96
CA GLY A 30 12.47 -4.53 -1.70
C GLY A 30 11.22 -5.38 -1.46
N ILE A 31 10.20 -4.71 -0.92
CA ILE A 31 8.88 -5.25 -0.59
C ILE A 31 7.83 -4.32 -1.17
N ILE A 32 6.82 -4.88 -1.83
CA ILE A 32 5.60 -4.18 -2.19
C ILE A 32 4.57 -4.44 -1.10
N ASP A 33 4.21 -3.40 -0.35
CA ASP A 33 3.24 -3.45 0.74
C ASP A 33 1.83 -3.16 0.21
N SER A 34 1.03 -4.22 0.10
CA SER A 34 -0.27 -4.23 -0.55
C SER A 34 -1.37 -3.84 0.44
N CYS A 35 -1.66 -2.56 0.60
CA CYS A 35 -2.76 -2.12 1.44
C CYS A 35 -4.12 -2.39 0.79
N ALA A 36 -5.01 -3.09 1.49
CA ALA A 36 -6.33 -3.46 0.98
C ALA A 36 -7.50 -2.80 1.72
N ARG A 37 -7.21 -1.91 2.68
CA ARG A 37 -8.18 -1.19 3.53
C ARG A 37 -7.84 0.30 3.58
N ILE A 38 -8.86 1.14 3.63
CA ILE A 38 -8.70 2.61 3.70
C ILE A 38 -7.97 3.01 4.99
N LYS A 39 -8.41 2.49 6.14
CA LYS A 39 -7.88 2.83 7.48
C LYS A 39 -6.40 2.52 7.70
N THR A 40 -5.84 1.58 6.93
CA THR A 40 -4.44 1.18 7.07
C THR A 40 -3.53 1.83 6.03
N ALA A 41 -4.09 2.61 5.11
CA ALA A 41 -3.34 3.25 4.04
C ALA A 41 -2.31 4.25 4.56
N ASP A 42 -2.66 5.02 5.61
CA ASP A 42 -1.74 5.97 6.24
C ASP A 42 -0.52 5.26 6.84
N MET A 43 -0.74 4.15 7.54
CA MET A 43 0.35 3.35 8.12
C MET A 43 1.32 2.83 7.05
N VAL A 44 0.80 2.40 5.90
CA VAL A 44 1.60 1.89 4.78
C VAL A 44 2.45 3.02 4.17
N LEU A 45 1.89 4.23 4.08
CA LEU A 45 2.63 5.41 3.64
C LEU A 45 3.71 5.81 4.65
N GLU A 46 3.44 5.77 5.95
CA GLU A 46 4.45 6.01 6.98
C GLU A 46 5.60 5.01 6.89
N LEU A 47 5.31 3.72 6.65
CA LEU A 47 6.33 2.69 6.46
C LEU A 47 7.18 2.95 5.22
N HIS A 48 6.56 3.41 4.13
CA HIS A 48 7.28 3.87 2.96
C HIS A 48 8.19 5.07 3.28
N GLU A 49 7.70 6.08 4.00
CA GLU A 49 8.49 7.26 4.38
C GLU A 49 9.69 6.89 5.28
N LYS A 50 9.53 5.94 6.19
CA LYS A 50 10.62 5.39 7.03
C LYS A 50 11.62 4.54 6.23
N HIS A 51 11.18 3.87 5.17
CA HIS A 51 12.01 2.97 4.37
C HIS A 51 11.85 3.17 2.85
N PRO A 52 12.18 4.37 2.33
CA PRO A 52 11.72 4.81 1.02
C PRO A 52 12.44 4.13 -0.16
N LYS A 53 13.51 3.36 0.08
CA LYS A 53 14.24 2.59 -0.95
C LYS A 53 13.98 1.07 -0.84
N PHE A 54 13.13 0.65 0.09
CA PHE A 54 12.91 -0.76 0.40
C PHE A 54 11.43 -1.13 0.39
N ILE A 55 10.57 -0.31 1.00
CA ILE A 55 9.13 -0.54 1.04
C ILE A 55 8.49 0.31 -0.06
N PHE A 56 7.67 -0.32 -0.90
CA PHE A 56 6.92 0.33 -1.96
C PHE A 56 5.43 0.15 -1.69
N PRO A 57 4.66 1.24 -1.44
CA PRO A 57 3.26 1.12 -1.07
C PRO A 57 2.41 0.85 -2.31
N SER A 58 1.54 -0.15 -2.24
CA SER A 58 0.47 -0.40 -3.20
C SER A 58 -0.87 -0.18 -2.49
N LEU A 59 -1.57 0.89 -2.85
CA LEU A 59 -2.85 1.24 -2.24
C LEU A 59 -4.00 0.74 -3.11
N GLY A 60 -4.85 -0.12 -2.53
CA GLY A 60 -6.02 -0.67 -3.17
C GLY A 60 -7.17 -0.89 -2.19
N LEU A 61 -8.31 -1.33 -2.73
CA LEU A 61 -9.50 -1.62 -1.95
C LEU A 61 -9.95 -3.05 -2.22
N HIS A 62 -10.00 -3.88 -1.19
CA HIS A 62 -10.46 -5.26 -1.33
C HIS A 62 -11.98 -5.28 -1.65
N PRO A 63 -12.48 -6.16 -2.53
CA PRO A 63 -13.91 -6.22 -2.88
C PRO A 63 -14.84 -6.35 -1.67
N LYS A 64 -14.48 -7.19 -0.68
CA LYS A 64 -15.22 -7.32 0.59
C LYS A 64 -15.29 -6.02 1.43
N GLN A 65 -14.30 -5.14 1.29
CA GLN A 65 -14.34 -3.81 1.91
C GLN A 65 -15.13 -2.84 1.03
N ALA A 66 -14.96 -2.91 -0.29
CA ALA A 66 -15.68 -2.09 -1.27
C ALA A 66 -17.21 -2.21 -1.16
N VAL A 67 -17.73 -3.37 -0.77
CA VAL A 67 -19.18 -3.57 -0.54
C VAL A 67 -19.66 -2.94 0.78
N LYS A 68 -18.76 -2.70 1.74
CA LYS A 68 -19.08 -2.16 3.07
C LYS A 68 -18.90 -0.64 3.17
N VAL A 69 -18.18 -0.04 2.22
CA VAL A 69 -17.92 1.40 2.19
C VAL A 69 -18.90 2.07 1.23
N SER A 70 -19.27 3.31 1.53
CA SER A 70 -20.12 4.09 0.64
C SER A 70 -19.36 4.50 -0.64
N GLU A 71 -20.10 4.89 -1.68
CA GLU A 71 -19.46 5.44 -2.89
C GLU A 71 -18.68 6.74 -2.58
N THR A 72 -19.13 7.54 -1.62
CA THR A 72 -18.42 8.74 -1.15
C THR A 72 -17.06 8.40 -0.53
N GLU A 73 -17.00 7.39 0.35
CA GLU A 73 -15.73 6.93 0.95
C GLU A 73 -14.77 6.39 -0.12
N VAL A 74 -15.29 5.70 -1.14
CA VAL A 74 -14.48 5.22 -2.26
C VAL A 74 -13.88 6.37 -3.06
N ASP A 75 -14.65 7.42 -3.32
CA ASP A 75 -14.18 8.59 -4.06
C ASP A 75 -13.20 9.44 -3.26
N GLU A 76 -13.42 9.59 -1.95
CA GLU A 76 -12.44 10.18 -1.03
C GLU A 76 -11.12 9.39 -1.06
N TYR A 77 -11.19 8.06 -1.02
CA TYR A 77 -10.01 7.21 -1.06
C TYR A 77 -9.27 7.30 -2.40
N LYS A 78 -9.98 7.38 -3.52
CA LYS A 78 -9.35 7.68 -4.82
C LYS A 78 -8.63 9.02 -4.77
N GLY A 79 -9.27 10.06 -4.24
CA GLY A 79 -8.66 11.38 -4.06
C GLY A 79 -7.41 11.33 -3.18
N PHE A 80 -7.42 10.54 -2.11
CA PHE A 80 -6.27 10.29 -1.25
C PHE A 80 -5.12 9.63 -2.01
N ILE A 81 -5.40 8.58 -2.79
CA ILE A 81 -4.40 7.90 -3.63
C ILE A 81 -3.78 8.88 -4.63
N GLU A 82 -4.59 9.70 -5.31
CA GLU A 82 -4.08 10.65 -6.30
C GLU A 82 -3.20 11.77 -5.69
N LYS A 83 -3.60 12.29 -4.53
CA LYS A 83 -2.80 13.29 -3.78
C LYS A 83 -1.43 12.72 -3.40
N ASN A 84 -1.42 11.52 -2.83
CA ASN A 84 -0.18 10.85 -2.42
C ASN A 84 0.67 10.41 -3.61
N ARG A 85 0.05 10.01 -4.74
CA ARG A 85 0.78 9.75 -5.99
C ARG A 85 1.60 10.96 -6.40
N LYS A 86 1.00 12.16 -6.39
CA LYS A 86 1.69 13.41 -6.74
C LYS A 86 2.79 13.78 -5.74
N LYS A 87 2.56 13.58 -4.43
CA LYS A 87 3.54 13.81 -3.37
C LYS A 87 4.79 12.95 -3.56
N HIS A 88 4.61 11.65 -3.76
CA HIS A 88 5.72 10.70 -3.90
C HIS A 88 6.31 10.64 -5.32
N SER A 89 5.60 11.10 -6.35
CA SER A 89 6.16 11.23 -7.72
C SER A 89 7.05 12.45 -7.90
N ARG A 90 6.81 13.56 -7.17
CA ARG A 90 7.60 14.79 -7.32
C ARG A 90 8.93 14.77 -6.56
N GLY A 91 9.14 13.80 -5.66
CA GLY A 91 10.28 13.78 -4.76
C GLY A 91 11.57 13.10 -5.28
N ARG A 92 11.57 12.35 -6.39
CA ARG A 92 12.75 11.54 -6.76
C ARG A 92 12.96 11.34 -8.25
N ARG A 93 14.18 11.66 -8.73
CA ARG A 93 14.78 11.25 -10.01
C ARG A 93 15.02 9.73 -10.13
N GLY A 94 14.20 8.89 -9.48
CA GLY A 94 14.33 7.44 -9.47
C GLY A 94 12.98 6.84 -9.10
N GLY A 95 12.26 6.35 -10.11
CA GLY A 95 10.83 6.10 -10.06
C GLY A 95 10.39 5.09 -9.00
N SER A 96 9.36 5.45 -8.24
CA SER A 96 8.44 4.50 -7.62
C SER A 96 7.10 4.64 -8.34
N ARG A 97 6.95 3.86 -9.43
CA ARG A 97 5.80 3.89 -10.35
C ARG A 97 4.74 2.85 -9.96
N LEU A 98 4.54 2.60 -8.66
CA LEU A 98 3.70 1.49 -8.15
C LEU A 98 2.60 1.93 -7.18
N LEU A 99 1.96 3.08 -7.42
CA LEU A 99 0.61 3.32 -6.91
C LEU A 99 -0.39 2.72 -7.92
N SER A 100 -0.50 1.39 -7.96
CA SER A 100 -1.52 0.70 -8.77
C SER A 100 -2.82 0.63 -7.97
N CYS A 101 -3.75 1.52 -8.29
CA CYS A 101 -5.15 1.36 -7.90
C CYS A 101 -5.70 0.09 -8.58
N GLN A 102 -5.76 -1.04 -7.85
CA GLN A 102 -6.38 -2.25 -8.36
C GLN A 102 -7.89 -2.02 -8.49
N LYS A 103 -8.33 -1.66 -9.70
CA LYS A 103 -9.75 -1.64 -10.06
C LYS A 103 -10.27 -3.08 -10.08
N THR A 104 -11.05 -3.46 -9.07
CA THR A 104 -11.92 -4.64 -9.17
C THR A 104 -13.37 -4.28 -8.82
N LYS A 105 -14.01 -3.47 -9.68
CA LYS A 105 -15.45 -3.62 -9.95
C LYS A 105 -15.57 -4.64 -11.10
N ARG A 106 -15.47 -5.93 -10.81
CA ARG A 106 -16.17 -6.92 -11.64
C ARG A 106 -17.53 -7.11 -11.00
N LYS A 107 -18.56 -6.67 -11.71
CA LYS A 107 -19.97 -6.94 -11.41
C LYS A 107 -20.08 -8.43 -11.10
N ALA A 108 -20.50 -8.76 -9.88
CA ALA A 108 -21.08 -10.07 -9.61
C ALA A 108 -22.47 -10.03 -10.24
N GLU A 109 -22.54 -10.43 -11.51
CA GLU A 109 -23.81 -10.76 -12.15
C GLU A 109 -24.41 -11.96 -11.42
N LYS A 110 -25.69 -11.84 -11.07
CA LYS A 110 -26.58 -12.90 -10.63
C LYS A 110 -27.75 -12.92 -11.58
#